data_AF-A0A6J0XMM2-F1
#
_entry.id   AF-A0A6J0XMM2-F1
#
_cell.length_a   1.000
_cell.length_b   1.000
_cell.length_c   1.000
_cell.angle_alpha   90.00
_cell.angle_beta   90.00
_cell.angle_gamma   90.00
#
_symmetry.space_group_name_H-M   'P 1'
#
loop_
_entity.id
_entity.type
_entity.pdbx_description
1 polymer ?
#
loop_
_entity_poly.entity_id
_entity_poly.type
_entity_poly.pdbx_seq_one_letter_code
_entity_poly.pdbx_strand_id
1 'polypeptide(L)'
;MLFLFCFRYLTASSNRNFLLTMRPFLKRATLVISYVIVVLYFRLWIMGGSMPLFSEQDNPASFSPYILTRFLTYSYLLAFNVWLLLAPVTLCYDWQVGSIPLVETIWDIRNGATILLAVVMALLSLHCLAAFKVIFLTFK
;
A
#
# COMPACT_ATOMS: atom_id res chain seq x y z
N MET A 1 0.66 17.64 7.20
CA MET A 1 -0.16 18.89 7.29
C MET A 1 -1.64 18.66 6.95
N LEU A 2 -1.98 17.97 5.86
CA LEU A 2 -3.37 17.61 5.49
C LEU A 2 -4.07 16.66 6.49
N PHE A 3 -3.37 15.65 7.01
CA PHE A 3 -3.90 14.72 8.02
C PHE A 3 -4.28 15.40 9.35
N LEU A 4 -3.48 16.39 9.77
CA LEU A 4 -3.72 17.16 11.00
C LEU A 4 -4.90 18.13 10.86
N PHE A 5 -5.16 18.65 9.66
CA PHE A 5 -6.29 19.53 9.40
C PHE A 5 -7.62 18.78 9.41
N CYS A 6 -7.64 17.54 8.91
CA CYS A 6 -8.81 16.65 8.97
C CYS A 6 -9.15 16.26 10.41
N PHE A 7 -8.16 15.91 11.22
CA PHE A 7 -8.37 15.52 12.62
C PHE A 7 -8.91 16.67 13.49
N ARG A 8 -8.49 17.91 13.21
CA ARG A 8 -8.81 19.10 14.02
C ARG A 8 -10.19 19.70 13.71
N TYR A 9 -10.75 19.44 12.53
CA TYR A 9 -12.12 19.85 12.17
C TYR A 9 -13.17 18.81 12.59
N LEU A 10 -12.77 17.53 12.69
CA LEU A 10 -13.62 16.44 13.20
C LEU A 10 -13.99 16.59 14.68
N THR A 11 -13.21 17.34 15.46
CA THR A 11 -13.43 17.54 16.91
C THR A 11 -14.61 18.47 17.24
N ALA A 12 -15.23 19.12 16.26
CA ALA A 12 -16.27 20.14 16.49
C ALA A 12 -17.73 19.64 16.35
N SER A 13 -17.95 18.34 16.10
CA SER A 13 -19.28 17.76 15.91
C SER A 13 -19.48 16.55 16.83
N SER A 14 -20.66 16.44 17.43
CA SER A 14 -21.06 15.47 18.47
C SER A 14 -20.32 14.12 18.39
N ASN A 15 -19.42 13.87 19.35
CA ASN A 15 -18.55 12.68 19.45
C ASN A 15 -19.28 11.34 19.22
N ARG A 16 -20.59 11.26 19.55
CA ARG A 16 -21.38 10.04 19.39
C ARG A 16 -21.64 9.66 17.92
N ASN A 17 -21.97 10.62 17.05
CA ASN A 17 -22.24 10.35 15.63
C ASN A 17 -20.97 9.94 14.90
N PHE A 18 -19.83 10.54 15.25
CA PHE A 18 -18.53 10.18 14.68
C PHE A 18 -18.12 8.74 15.05
N LEU A 19 -18.26 8.35 16.32
CA LEU A 19 -17.91 7.01 16.79
C LEU A 19 -18.77 5.91 16.14
N LEU A 20 -20.07 6.18 15.92
CA LEU A 20 -20.95 5.23 15.24
C LEU A 20 -20.55 5.02 13.78
N THR A 21 -20.19 6.09 13.06
CA THR A 21 -19.70 6.03 11.68
C THR A 21 -18.35 5.29 11.57
N MET A 22 -17.46 5.43 12.56
CA MET A 22 -16.13 4.78 12.56
C MET A 22 -16.17 3.31 13.00
N ARG A 23 -17.22 2.88 13.71
CA ARG A 23 -17.35 1.53 14.26
C ARG A 23 -17.11 0.38 13.26
N PRO A 24 -17.68 0.36 12.03
CA PRO A 24 -17.42 -0.72 11.08
C PRO A 24 -15.96 -0.77 10.62
N PHE A 25 -15.32 0.39 10.43
CA PHE A 25 -13.91 0.47 10.04
C PHE A 25 -12.99 -0.07 11.13
N LEU A 26 -13.25 0.31 12.39
CA LEU A 26 -12.49 -0.21 13.54
C LEU A 26 -12.65 -1.72 13.69
N LYS A 27 -13.88 -2.25 13.58
CA LYS A 27 -14.12 -3.70 13.62
C LYS A 27 -13.33 -4.43 12.53
N ARG A 28 -13.35 -3.94 11.30
CA ARG A 28 -12.59 -4.53 10.19
C ARG A 28 -11.08 -4.44 10.42
N ALA A 29 -10.59 -3.29 10.87
CA ALA A 29 -9.17 -3.10 11.18
C ALA A 29 -8.70 -4.08 12.27
N THR A 30 -9.46 -4.21 13.37
CA THR A 30 -9.16 -5.17 14.43
C THR A 30 -9.11 -6.61 13.91
N LEU A 31 -10.09 -7.02 13.08
CA LEU A 31 -10.12 -8.35 12.47
C LEU A 31 -8.94 -8.61 11.53
N VAL A 32 -8.57 -7.63 10.69
CA VAL A 32 -7.44 -7.76 9.77
C VAL A 32 -6.12 -7.83 10.55
N ILE A 33 -5.94 -6.97 11.55
CA ILE A 33 -4.73 -6.95 12.38
C ILE A 33 -4.59 -8.26 13.16
N SER A 34 -5.67 -8.75 13.78
CA SER A 34 -5.61 -10.02 14.50
C SER A 34 -5.28 -11.19 13.57
N TYR A 35 -5.86 -11.22 12.38
CA TYR A 35 -5.55 -12.23 11.36
C TYR A 35 -4.08 -12.18 10.93
N VAL A 36 -3.55 -10.99 10.64
CA VAL A 36 -2.14 -10.80 10.28
C VAL A 36 -1.21 -11.27 11.41
N ILE A 37 -1.51 -10.94 12.66
CA ILE A 37 -0.70 -11.39 13.81
C ILE A 37 -0.68 -12.92 13.89
N VAL A 38 -1.85 -13.58 13.75
CA VAL A 38 -1.94 -15.05 13.80
C VAL A 38 -1.15 -15.70 12.67
N VAL A 39 -1.28 -15.20 11.44
CA VAL A 39 -0.56 -15.74 10.27
C VAL A 39 0.94 -15.53 10.40
N LEU A 40 1.39 -14.34 10.84
CA LEU A 40 2.81 -14.06 11.03
C LEU A 40 3.40 -14.89 12.17
N TYR A 41 2.68 -15.06 13.27
CA TYR A 41 3.08 -15.95 14.37
C TYR A 41 3.26 -17.38 13.87
N PHE A 42 2.27 -17.92 13.16
CA PHE A 42 2.32 -19.26 12.60
C PHE A 42 3.49 -19.43 11.61
N ARG A 43 3.72 -18.43 10.76
CA ARG A 43 4.85 -18.40 9.82
C ARG A 43 6.18 -18.48 10.56
N LEU A 44 6.40 -17.63 11.57
CA LEU A 44 7.63 -17.64 12.36
C LEU A 44 7.81 -18.94 13.15
N TRP A 45 6.72 -19.50 13.66
CA TRP A 45 6.75 -20.77 14.39
C TRP A 45 7.22 -21.93 13.50
N ILE A 46 6.69 -22.05 12.28
CA ILE A 46 7.14 -23.07 11.31
C ILE A 46 8.61 -22.87 10.92
N MET A 47 9.08 -21.62 10.85
CA MET A 47 10.46 -21.27 10.53
C MET A 47 11.44 -21.44 11.72
N GLY A 48 11.00 -22.06 12.82
CA GLY A 48 11.84 -22.27 14.00
C GLY A 48 12.24 -20.98 14.71
N GLY A 49 11.43 -19.93 14.58
CA GLY A 49 11.70 -18.59 15.13
C GLY A 49 12.73 -17.77 14.35
N SER A 50 13.23 -18.27 13.21
CA SER A 50 14.19 -17.56 12.37
C SER A 50 13.49 -16.68 11.31
N MET A 51 14.17 -15.62 10.89
CA MET A 51 13.73 -14.81 9.75
C MET A 51 14.11 -15.51 8.44
N PRO A 52 13.34 -15.30 7.35
CA PRO A 52 13.75 -15.81 6.03
C PRO A 52 15.08 -15.19 5.63
N LEU A 53 16.01 -16.03 5.20
CA LEU A 53 17.23 -15.60 4.54
C LEU A 53 16.91 -15.49 3.04
N PHE A 54 17.00 -14.29 2.51
CA PHE A 54 16.84 -14.04 1.08
C PHE A 54 18.21 -13.92 0.44
N SER A 55 18.38 -14.49 -0.75
CA SER A 55 19.52 -14.22 -1.62
C SER A 55 19.22 -13.08 -2.60
N GLU A 56 20.23 -12.63 -3.33
CA GLU A 56 20.05 -11.69 -4.43
C GLU A 56 19.14 -12.25 -5.52
N GLN A 57 19.18 -13.57 -5.75
CA GLN A 57 18.27 -14.22 -6.69
C GLN A 57 16.83 -14.16 -6.21
N ASP A 58 16.58 -14.18 -4.89
CA ASP A 58 15.22 -14.10 -4.35
C ASP A 58 14.63 -12.69 -4.40
N ASN A 59 15.46 -11.65 -4.38
CA ASN A 59 15.00 -10.27 -4.40
C ASN A 59 16.10 -9.32 -4.88
N PRO A 60 16.36 -9.25 -6.19
CA PRO A 60 17.47 -8.46 -6.71
C PRO A 60 17.35 -6.97 -6.34
N ALA A 61 16.13 -6.45 -6.23
CA ALA A 61 15.88 -5.07 -5.83
C ALA A 61 16.39 -4.75 -4.42
N SER A 62 16.21 -5.66 -3.44
CA SER A 62 16.73 -5.44 -2.08
C SER A 62 18.25 -5.41 -2.00
N PHE A 63 18.92 -6.15 -2.88
CA PHE A 63 20.37 -6.31 -2.88
C PHE A 63 21.11 -5.23 -3.68
N SER A 64 20.41 -4.43 -4.50
CA SER A 64 21.03 -3.31 -5.23
C SER A 64 21.77 -2.36 -4.28
N PRO A 65 23.00 -1.90 -4.57
CA PRO A 65 23.75 -1.01 -3.67
C PRO A 65 23.17 0.42 -3.62
N TYR A 66 22.32 0.79 -4.58
CA TYR A 66 21.80 2.15 -4.73
C TYR A 66 20.38 2.27 -4.19
N ILE A 67 20.19 3.10 -3.15
CA ILE A 67 18.88 3.35 -2.53
C ILE A 67 17.85 3.83 -3.56
N LEU A 68 18.28 4.66 -4.52
CA LEU A 68 17.42 5.15 -5.59
C LEU A 68 16.86 3.99 -6.43
N THR A 69 17.71 3.06 -6.86
CA THR A 69 17.29 1.88 -7.62
C THR A 69 16.30 1.03 -6.83
N ARG A 70 16.53 0.83 -5.52
CA ARG A 70 15.58 0.12 -4.64
C ARG A 70 14.22 0.81 -4.65
N PHE A 71 14.20 2.11 -4.40
CA PHE A 71 12.98 2.90 -4.31
C PHE A 71 12.19 2.91 -5.63
N LEU A 72 12.87 3.20 -6.75
CA LEU A 72 12.25 3.24 -8.07
C LEU A 72 11.69 1.87 -8.46
N THR A 73 12.47 0.80 -8.24
CA THR A 73 12.04 -0.57 -8.57
C THR A 73 10.82 -0.97 -7.75
N TYR A 74 10.82 -0.77 -6.43
CA TYR A 74 9.65 -1.10 -5.61
C TYR A 74 8.41 -0.28 -5.95
N SER A 75 8.61 0.99 -6.28
CA SER A 75 7.50 1.86 -6.70
C SER A 75 6.90 1.40 -8.03
N TYR A 76 7.75 0.99 -8.97
CA TYR A 76 7.29 0.40 -10.23
C TYR A 76 6.62 -0.96 -10.05
N LEU A 77 7.13 -1.82 -9.16
CA LEU A 77 6.52 -3.10 -8.85
C LEU A 77 5.08 -2.95 -8.34
N LEU A 78 4.77 -1.87 -7.61
CA LEU A 78 3.39 -1.56 -7.23
C LEU A 78 2.50 -1.32 -8.48
N ALA A 79 2.97 -0.50 -9.42
CA ALA A 79 2.25 -0.24 -10.67
C ALA A 79 2.09 -1.51 -11.53
N PHE A 80 3.14 -2.32 -11.62
CA PHE A 80 3.10 -3.62 -12.29
C PHE A 80 2.07 -4.57 -11.67
N ASN A 81 2.03 -4.68 -10.33
CA ASN A 81 1.07 -5.54 -9.64
C ASN A 81 -0.38 -5.03 -9.80
N VAL A 82 -0.60 -3.72 -9.80
CA VAL A 82 -1.94 -3.16 -10.11
C VAL A 82 -2.35 -3.52 -11.53
N TRP A 83 -1.43 -3.46 -12.49
CA TRP A 83 -1.70 -3.89 -13.86
C TRP A 83 -2.11 -5.37 -13.94
N LEU A 84 -1.44 -6.26 -13.20
CA LEU A 84 -1.81 -7.68 -13.15
C LEU A 84 -3.23 -7.93 -12.61
N LEU A 85 -3.71 -7.09 -11.68
CA LEU A 85 -5.10 -7.18 -11.18
C LEU A 85 -6.13 -6.80 -12.25
N LEU A 86 -5.76 -5.89 -13.16
CA LEU A 86 -6.64 -5.44 -14.24
C LEU A 86 -6.55 -6.35 -15.47
N ALA A 87 -5.35 -6.83 -15.78
CA ALA A 87 -5.04 -7.64 -16.94
C ALA A 87 -3.95 -8.68 -16.57
N PRO A 88 -4.31 -9.91 -16.21
CA PRO A 88 -3.36 -10.96 -15.82
C PRO A 88 -2.73 -11.62 -17.06
N VAL A 89 -2.04 -10.84 -17.88
CA VAL A 89 -1.51 -11.28 -19.19
C VAL A 89 -0.02 -11.63 -19.16
N THR A 90 0.75 -11.05 -18.24
CA THR A 90 2.17 -11.34 -18.05
C THR A 90 2.37 -12.04 -16.71
N LEU A 91 1.95 -13.30 -16.66
CA LEU A 91 2.12 -14.18 -15.51
C LEU A 91 3.51 -14.82 -15.59
N CYS A 92 4.52 -14.13 -15.07
CA CYS A 92 5.82 -14.72 -14.81
C CYS A 92 5.87 -15.32 -13.40
N TYR A 93 6.90 -16.13 -13.13
CA TYR A 93 7.41 -16.31 -11.78
C TYR A 93 7.67 -14.92 -11.17
N ASP A 94 7.60 -14.77 -9.85
CA ASP A 94 7.74 -13.47 -9.18
C ASP A 94 9.04 -12.74 -9.58
N TRP A 95 9.28 -11.54 -9.06
CA TRP A 95 10.45 -10.71 -9.43
C TRP A 95 11.82 -11.32 -9.08
N GLN A 96 11.85 -12.60 -8.69
CA GLN A 96 13.03 -13.41 -8.51
C GLN A 96 13.81 -13.59 -9.82
N VAL A 97 15.09 -13.90 -9.65
CA VAL A 97 16.06 -14.18 -10.71
C VAL A 97 16.13 -13.04 -11.75
N GLY A 98 15.73 -11.82 -11.37
CA GLY A 98 15.73 -10.66 -12.26
C GLY A 98 14.68 -10.71 -13.36
N SER A 99 13.59 -11.45 -13.19
CA SER A 99 12.49 -11.55 -14.17
C SER A 99 11.88 -10.19 -14.51
N ILE A 100 11.92 -9.25 -13.56
CA ILE A 100 11.60 -7.83 -13.75
C ILE A 100 12.90 -7.03 -13.58
N PRO A 101 13.43 -6.39 -14.64
CA PRO A 101 14.67 -5.62 -14.57
C PRO A 101 14.58 -4.47 -13.56
N LEU A 102 15.68 -4.16 -12.88
CA LEU A 102 15.74 -3.02 -11.96
C LEU A 102 15.48 -1.70 -12.68
N VAL A 103 14.89 -0.75 -11.96
CA VAL A 103 14.71 0.64 -12.42
C VAL A 103 15.83 1.47 -11.83
N GLU A 104 16.87 1.74 -12.62
CA GLU A 104 18.12 2.33 -12.14
C GLU A 104 18.18 3.86 -12.27
N THR A 105 17.26 4.45 -13.03
CA THR A 105 17.26 5.87 -13.38
C THR A 105 15.86 6.46 -13.34
N ILE A 106 15.76 7.74 -12.97
CA ILE A 106 14.51 8.51 -12.97
C ILE A 106 13.95 8.67 -14.39
N TRP A 107 14.81 8.63 -15.40
CA TRP A 107 14.45 8.77 -16.82
C TRP A 107 13.89 7.48 -17.43
N ASP A 108 13.81 6.40 -16.66
CA ASP A 108 13.19 5.18 -17.12
C ASP A 108 11.69 5.40 -17.41
N ILE A 109 11.24 4.99 -18.60
CA ILE A 109 9.86 5.15 -19.04
C ILE A 109 8.85 4.47 -18.10
N ARG A 110 9.29 3.42 -17.39
CA ARG A 110 8.48 2.68 -16.41
C ARG A 110 8.05 3.54 -15.22
N ASN A 111 8.81 4.59 -14.90
CA ASN A 111 8.42 5.56 -13.88
C ASN A 111 7.12 6.30 -14.25
N GLY A 112 6.77 6.39 -15.54
CA GLY A 112 5.49 6.92 -15.98
C GLY A 112 4.30 6.13 -15.43
N ALA A 113 4.39 4.80 -15.40
CA ALA A 113 3.34 3.95 -14.81
C ALA A 113 3.22 4.15 -13.29
N THR A 114 4.36 4.30 -12.61
CA THR A 114 4.41 4.63 -11.17
C THR A 114 3.74 5.97 -10.88
N ILE A 115 4.04 7.01 -11.65
CA ILE A 115 3.45 8.34 -11.50
C ILE A 115 1.95 8.28 -11.76
N LEU A 116 1.53 7.60 -12.83
CA LEU A 116 0.10 7.42 -13.13
C LEU A 116 -0.63 6.77 -11.96
N LEU A 117 -0.08 5.69 -11.41
CA LEU A 117 -0.67 5.03 -10.25
C LEU A 117 -0.76 5.99 -9.05
N ALA A 118 0.30 6.73 -8.75
CA ALA A 118 0.31 7.68 -7.64
C ALA A 118 -0.76 8.77 -7.81
N VAL A 119 -0.92 9.31 -9.03
CA VAL A 119 -1.96 10.30 -9.36
C VAL A 119 -3.36 9.70 -9.18
N VAL A 120 -3.62 8.52 -9.71
CA VAL A 120 -4.93 7.85 -9.58
C VAL A 120 -5.26 7.60 -8.10
N MET A 121 -4.30 7.10 -7.31
CA MET A 121 -4.49 6.88 -5.88
C MET A 121 -4.72 8.18 -5.11
N ALA A 122 -4.03 9.27 -5.46
CA ALA A 122 -4.24 10.58 -4.86
C ALA A 122 -5.64 11.12 -5.19
N LEU A 123 -6.07 11.06 -6.45
CA LEU A 123 -7.39 11.51 -6.88
C LEU A 123 -8.50 10.70 -6.21
N LEU A 124 -8.36 9.37 -6.14
CA LEU A 124 -9.33 8.51 -5.46
C LEU A 124 -9.42 8.85 -3.97
N SER A 125 -8.27 9.07 -3.32
CA SER A 125 -8.23 9.47 -1.92
C SER A 125 -8.93 10.81 -1.68
N LEU A 126 -8.70 11.80 -2.55
CA LEU A 126 -9.37 13.11 -2.49
C LEU A 126 -10.88 12.98 -2.73
N HIS A 127 -11.29 12.14 -3.69
CA HIS A 127 -12.69 11.85 -3.95
C HIS A 127 -13.37 11.21 -2.73
N CYS A 128 -12.75 10.21 -2.10
CA CYS A 128 -13.24 9.59 -0.88
C CYS A 128 -13.37 10.61 0.27
N LEU A 129 -12.40 11.50 0.44
CA LEU A 129 -12.45 12.57 1.45
C LEU A 129 -13.59 13.57 1.18
N ALA A 130 -13.79 13.96 -0.07
CA ALA A 130 -14.89 14.84 -0.47
C ALA A 130 -16.26 14.19 -0.24
N ALA A 131 -16.43 12.92 -0.63
CA ALA A 131 -17.66 12.17 -0.39
C ALA A 131 -17.97 12.02 1.11
N PHE A 132 -16.95 11.74 1.92
CA PHE A 132 -17.10 11.68 3.38
C PHE A 132 -17.55 13.01 3.98
N LYS A 133 -17.00 14.14 3.48
CA LYS A 133 -17.41 15.49 3.91
C LYS A 133 -18.88 15.78 3.59
N VAL A 134 -19.35 15.41 2.38
CA VAL A 134 -20.76 15.62 1.99
C VAL A 134 -21.69 14.85 2.91
N ILE A 135 -21.43 13.54 3.11
CA ILE A 135 -22.22 12.69 4.01
C ILE A 135 -22.29 13.32 5.40
N PHE A 136 -21.16 13.73 5.97
CA PHE A 136 -21.12 14.30 7.31
C PHE A 136 -21.89 15.63 7.46
N LEU A 137 -21.92 16.46 6.41
CA LEU A 137 -22.68 17.71 6.40
C LEU A 137 -24.19 17.47 6.24
N THR A 138 -24.61 16.43 5.51
CA THR A 138 -26.02 16.05 5.36
C THR A 138 -26.63 15.46 6.65
N PHE A 139 -25.81 14.86 7.51
CA PHE A 139 -26.24 14.26 8.79
C PHE A 139 -26.11 15.21 10.00
N LYS A 140 -25.92 16.52 9.77
CA LYS A 140 -25.97 17.57 10.81
C LYS A 140 -27.27 18.34 10.69
#